data_AF-A0A8B8JFZ5-F1
#
_entry.id   AF-A0A8B8JFZ5-F1
#
_cell.length_a   1.000
_cell.length_b   1.000
_cell.length_c   1.000
_cell.angle_alpha   90.00
_cell.angle_beta   90.00
_cell.angle_gamma   90.00
#
_symmetry.space_group_name_H-M   'P 1'
#
loop_
_entity.id
_entity.type
_entity.pdbx_description
1 polymer ?
#
loop_
_entity_poly.entity_id
_entity_poly.type
_entity_poly.pdbx_seq_one_letter_code
_entity_poly.pdbx_strand_id
1 'polypeptide(L)'
;MTPPAGCTEIPTCPVCLERLDPDTSGILTTLCDHSFQCPCVSKWTYLSCQVCRFCQQQDEKPTCFVCGTLDDLWVCMICGFVGCGRYKEGHAIQHWKDTQHCYSLDFKTQQIWDYVGDSYVHRLNQDQSKIDGKLEMNFRCMSLEGDCRTCECHEDLGIDGALFNSKVEAIVDEYNCLLASQLETQRQYYESVLVEAKSKVESSISEAVEKAATSGMQDMQNELEKYTEERNAIAEVNQKLIKNQEIWRNKVKEAEEREAASIKLMNERILDLEEQIRDIKIFLEAQKTIDKMSDSNGIKEGTVLPVSYEQSLPGNSKRNRKSGRRRN
;
A
#
# COMPACT_ATOMS: atom_id res chain seq x y z
N MET A 1 -13.78 -21.40 -17.75
CA MET A 1 -15.05 -21.80 -18.36
C MET A 1 -14.75 -22.06 -19.82
N THR A 2 -14.99 -23.26 -20.33
CA THR A 2 -14.76 -23.57 -21.76
C THR A 2 -16.02 -23.22 -22.56
N PRO A 3 -15.88 -22.56 -23.72
CA PRO A 3 -17.01 -22.16 -24.54
C PRO A 3 -17.68 -23.38 -25.22
N PRO A 4 -18.98 -23.30 -25.55
CA PRO A 4 -19.69 -24.36 -26.26
C PRO A 4 -19.15 -24.57 -27.68
N ALA A 5 -19.28 -25.81 -28.19
CA ALA A 5 -18.75 -26.21 -29.48
C ALA A 5 -19.37 -25.39 -30.64
N GLY A 6 -18.50 -24.80 -31.48
CA GLY A 6 -18.89 -23.98 -32.64
C GLY A 6 -18.76 -22.46 -32.42
N CYS A 7 -18.39 -22.00 -31.22
CA CYS A 7 -18.13 -20.59 -30.95
C CYS A 7 -16.64 -20.35 -30.68
N THR A 8 -15.99 -19.55 -31.52
CA THR A 8 -14.64 -19.01 -31.27
C THR A 8 -14.74 -17.89 -30.23
N GLU A 9 -14.03 -18.02 -29.12
CA GLU A 9 -13.91 -16.92 -28.16
C GLU A 9 -13.10 -15.79 -28.79
N ILE A 10 -13.77 -14.65 -29.01
CA ILE A 10 -13.13 -13.43 -29.51
C ILE A 10 -12.33 -12.83 -28.35
N PRO A 11 -11.04 -12.52 -28.53
CA PRO A 11 -10.22 -11.94 -27.48
C PRO A 11 -10.83 -10.61 -26.99
N THR A 12 -10.73 -10.35 -25.70
CA THR A 12 -11.22 -9.11 -25.09
C THR A 12 -10.05 -8.18 -24.78
N CYS A 13 -10.30 -6.87 -24.81
CA CYS A 13 -9.31 -5.88 -24.47
C CYS A 13 -8.92 -6.03 -22.98
N PRO A 14 -7.63 -6.22 -22.64
CA PRO A 14 -7.22 -6.37 -21.24
C PRO A 14 -7.38 -5.08 -20.42
N VAL A 15 -7.67 -3.94 -21.07
CA VAL A 15 -7.80 -2.63 -20.42
C VAL A 15 -9.27 -2.29 -20.13
N CYS A 16 -10.15 -2.46 -21.12
CA CYS A 16 -11.55 -2.06 -21.03
C CYS A 16 -12.54 -3.23 -21.12
N LEU A 17 -12.04 -4.46 -21.28
CA LEU A 17 -12.79 -5.71 -21.35
C LEU A 17 -13.83 -5.80 -22.49
N GLU A 18 -13.82 -4.84 -23.41
CA GLU A 18 -14.61 -4.89 -24.63
C GLU A 18 -14.07 -5.95 -25.61
N ARG A 19 -14.97 -6.54 -26.42
CA ARG A 19 -14.60 -7.54 -27.42
C ARG A 19 -13.78 -6.91 -28.55
N LEU A 20 -12.66 -7.53 -28.92
CA LEU A 20 -11.83 -7.12 -30.06
C LEU A 20 -12.37 -7.74 -31.34
N ASP A 21 -13.52 -7.25 -31.81
CA ASP A 21 -14.18 -7.72 -33.02
C ASP A 21 -13.94 -6.74 -34.19
N PRO A 22 -13.35 -7.18 -35.32
CA PRO A 22 -13.09 -6.32 -36.49
C PRO A 22 -14.34 -5.61 -37.00
N ASP A 23 -15.49 -6.28 -36.98
CA ASP A 23 -16.74 -5.81 -37.62
C ASP A 23 -17.48 -4.76 -36.77
N THR A 24 -17.30 -4.77 -35.44
CA THR A 24 -17.93 -3.81 -34.53
C THR A 24 -16.98 -2.76 -33.96
N SER A 25 -15.68 -3.05 -33.84
CA SER A 25 -14.70 -2.15 -33.22
C SER A 25 -13.88 -1.32 -34.23
N GLY A 26 -13.98 -1.59 -35.54
CA GLY A 26 -13.21 -0.88 -36.57
C GLY A 26 -11.70 -1.15 -36.51
N ILE A 27 -11.31 -2.27 -35.89
CA ILE A 27 -9.91 -2.66 -35.71
C ILE A 27 -9.38 -3.23 -37.03
N LEU A 28 -8.49 -2.48 -37.68
CA LEU A 28 -7.78 -2.94 -38.87
C LEU A 28 -6.58 -3.82 -38.43
N THR A 29 -6.59 -5.09 -38.78
CA THR A 29 -5.41 -5.95 -38.66
C THR A 29 -4.38 -5.52 -39.70
N THR A 30 -3.20 -5.13 -39.24
CA THR A 30 -2.05 -4.88 -40.12
C THR A 30 -1.39 -6.21 -40.51
N LEU A 31 -0.52 -6.21 -41.53
CA LEU A 31 0.20 -7.38 -42.07
C LEU A 31 1.00 -8.20 -41.03
N CYS A 32 1.06 -7.75 -39.79
CA CYS A 32 1.76 -8.39 -38.68
C CYS A 32 0.82 -9.06 -37.66
N ASP A 33 -0.47 -9.24 -37.98
CA ASP A 33 -1.51 -9.82 -37.10
C ASP A 33 -1.56 -9.23 -35.69
N HIS A 34 -1.41 -7.90 -35.61
CA HIS A 34 -1.61 -7.16 -34.39
C HIS A 34 -2.80 -6.20 -34.52
N SER A 35 -3.64 -6.19 -33.48
CA SER A 35 -4.84 -5.37 -33.36
C SER A 35 -4.55 -4.10 -32.53
N PHE A 36 -4.25 -2.97 -33.19
CA PHE A 36 -3.80 -1.75 -32.50
C PHE A 36 -4.84 -0.62 -32.40
N GLN A 37 -6.00 -0.76 -33.03
CA GLN A 37 -7.02 0.30 -33.08
C GLN A 37 -8.12 0.14 -32.02
N CYS A 38 -7.76 -0.05 -30.75
CA CYS A 38 -8.72 0.04 -29.64
C CYS A 38 -8.61 1.43 -28.98
N PRO A 39 -9.72 2.18 -28.77
CA PRO A 39 -9.68 3.51 -28.12
C PRO A 39 -9.03 3.51 -26.73
N CYS A 40 -8.99 2.34 -26.08
CA CYS A 40 -8.36 2.14 -24.77
C CYS A 40 -6.82 2.25 -24.85
N VAL A 41 -6.22 1.96 -26.02
CA VAL A 41 -4.77 2.00 -26.27
C VAL A 41 -4.29 3.39 -26.68
N SER A 42 -5.16 4.27 -27.22
CA SER A 42 -4.77 5.65 -27.58
C SER A 42 -4.39 6.52 -26.36
N LYS A 43 -4.87 6.14 -25.16
CA LYS A 43 -4.48 6.76 -23.88
C LYS A 43 -3.09 6.31 -23.40
N TRP A 44 -2.58 5.21 -23.95
CA TRP A 44 -1.24 4.67 -23.72
C TRP A 44 -0.40 4.94 -24.97
N THR A 45 0.11 6.15 -25.10
CA THR A 45 0.90 6.64 -26.25
C THR A 45 2.24 5.93 -26.50
N TYR A 46 2.54 4.83 -25.81
CA TYR A 46 3.86 4.19 -25.82
C TYR A 46 3.94 2.81 -26.47
N LEU A 47 2.81 2.22 -26.91
CA LEU A 47 2.79 0.87 -27.48
C LEU A 47 2.21 0.81 -28.90
N SER A 48 2.38 1.88 -29.69
CA SER A 48 2.40 1.66 -31.14
C SER A 48 3.68 0.90 -31.45
N CYS A 49 3.56 -0.30 -32.02
CA CYS A 49 4.72 -1.10 -32.40
C CYS A 49 5.63 -0.24 -33.28
N GLN A 50 6.79 0.16 -32.74
CA GLN A 50 7.70 1.02 -33.48
C GLN A 50 8.12 0.35 -34.77
N VAL A 51 8.25 -0.99 -34.81
CA VAL A 51 8.51 -1.75 -36.04
C VAL A 51 7.40 -1.55 -37.07
N CYS A 52 6.12 -1.66 -36.70
CA CYS A 52 5.01 -1.45 -37.63
C CYS A 52 4.91 0.02 -38.09
N ARG A 53 5.12 0.97 -37.18
CA ARG A 53 5.15 2.41 -37.51
C ARG A 53 6.31 2.74 -38.45
N PHE A 54 7.48 2.17 -38.21
CA PHE A 54 8.68 2.39 -39.03
C PHE A 54 8.58 1.70 -40.39
N CYS A 55 7.92 0.53 -40.47
CA CYS A 55 7.64 -0.14 -41.74
C CYS A 55 6.53 0.54 -42.56
N GLN A 56 5.58 1.24 -41.91
CA GLN A 56 4.47 1.93 -42.59
C GLN A 56 4.75 3.40 -42.96
N GLN A 57 5.62 4.12 -42.25
CA GLN A 57 6.01 5.49 -42.60
C GLN A 57 7.14 5.48 -43.67
N GLN A 58 6.74 5.24 -44.92
CA GLN A 58 7.60 5.31 -46.11
C GLN A 58 7.78 6.76 -46.62
N ASP A 59 8.35 7.68 -45.82
CA ASP A 59 8.73 9.01 -46.35
C ASP A 59 10.12 9.51 -45.92
N GLU A 60 10.77 8.90 -44.92
CA GLU A 60 12.16 9.20 -44.57
C GLU A 60 12.97 7.91 -44.48
N LYS A 61 14.08 7.83 -45.23
CA LYS A 61 14.96 6.66 -45.21
C LYS A 61 15.58 6.54 -43.81
N PRO A 62 15.45 5.40 -43.11
CA PRO A 62 16.09 5.21 -41.81
C PRO A 62 17.59 5.50 -41.91
N THR A 63 18.13 6.19 -40.92
CA THR A 63 19.57 6.41 -40.76
C THR A 63 20.01 5.90 -39.41
N CYS A 64 21.28 5.51 -39.29
CA CYS A 64 21.85 5.21 -37.99
C CYS A 64 21.83 6.48 -37.11
N PHE A 65 21.32 6.35 -35.87
CA PHE A 65 21.18 7.48 -34.95
C PHE A 65 22.52 8.14 -34.57
N VAL A 66 23.63 7.41 -34.70
CA VAL A 66 24.97 7.90 -34.29
C VAL A 66 25.76 8.46 -35.46
N CYS A 67 25.92 7.69 -36.55
CA CYS A 67 26.75 8.09 -37.68
C CYS A 67 25.97 8.54 -38.93
N GLY A 68 24.63 8.46 -38.92
CA GLY A 68 23.80 8.87 -40.05
C GLY A 68 23.88 7.98 -41.29
N THR A 69 24.55 6.82 -41.23
CA THR A 69 24.64 5.91 -42.38
C THR A 69 23.26 5.40 -42.78
N LEU A 70 23.06 5.15 -44.07
CA LEU A 70 21.84 4.59 -44.65
C LEU A 70 21.92 3.07 -44.88
N ASP A 71 23.11 2.50 -44.71
CA ASP A 71 23.41 1.11 -45.03
C ASP A 71 23.60 0.26 -43.78
N ASP A 72 23.19 -1.01 -43.90
CA ASP A 72 23.35 -2.05 -42.88
C ASP A 72 22.76 -1.61 -41.53
N LEU A 73 21.45 -1.37 -41.54
CA LEU A 73 20.72 -0.80 -40.41
C LEU A 73 19.99 -1.87 -39.62
N TRP A 74 20.09 -1.75 -38.31
CA TRP A 74 19.59 -2.69 -37.34
C TRP A 74 18.72 -1.94 -36.32
N VAL A 75 17.51 -2.45 -36.11
CA VAL A 75 16.55 -1.83 -35.18
C VAL A 75 16.47 -2.67 -33.92
N CYS A 76 16.71 -2.05 -32.77
CA CYS A 76 16.54 -2.71 -31.48
C CYS A 76 15.06 -3.03 -31.23
N MET A 77 14.74 -4.30 -30.96
CA MET A 77 13.37 -4.77 -30.75
C MET A 77 12.76 -4.33 -29.41
N ILE A 78 13.60 -3.86 -28.47
CA ILE A 78 13.19 -3.48 -27.12
C ILE A 78 12.86 -1.98 -27.06
N CYS A 79 13.70 -1.13 -27.66
CA CYS A 79 13.56 0.33 -27.56
C CYS A 79 13.47 1.09 -28.87
N GLY A 80 13.57 0.41 -30.02
CA GLY A 80 13.47 1.04 -31.35
C GLY A 80 14.71 1.82 -31.81
N PHE A 81 15.82 1.74 -31.07
CA PHE A 81 17.09 2.37 -31.50
C PHE A 81 17.56 1.82 -32.86
N VAL A 82 17.97 2.70 -33.78
CA VAL A 82 18.50 2.33 -35.11
C VAL A 82 20.02 2.50 -35.13
N GLY A 83 20.74 1.38 -35.19
CA GLY A 83 22.20 1.33 -35.24
C GLY A 83 22.71 0.73 -36.55
N CYS A 84 23.92 1.10 -36.97
CA CYS A 84 24.60 0.40 -38.07
C CYS A 84 25.21 -0.94 -37.59
N GLY A 85 25.30 -1.89 -38.51
CA GLY A 85 25.73 -3.26 -38.26
C GLY A 85 27.22 -3.42 -38.00
N ARG A 86 27.61 -4.66 -37.70
CA ARG A 86 28.99 -5.04 -37.31
C ARG A 86 30.03 -4.75 -38.40
N TYR A 87 29.61 -4.78 -39.67
CA TYR A 87 30.49 -4.54 -40.82
C TYR A 87 30.57 -3.06 -41.23
N LYS A 88 29.96 -2.18 -40.43
CA LYS A 88 30.12 -0.72 -40.47
C LYS A 88 30.83 -0.27 -39.19
N GLU A 89 30.26 0.68 -38.45
CA GLU A 89 30.80 1.18 -37.18
C GLU A 89 30.27 0.41 -35.95
N GLY A 90 29.35 -0.55 -36.14
CA GLY A 90 28.88 -1.41 -35.04
C GLY A 90 28.05 -0.69 -33.96
N HIS A 91 27.34 0.39 -34.29
CA HIS A 91 26.51 1.10 -33.30
C HIS A 91 25.37 0.26 -32.73
N ALA A 92 24.87 -0.74 -33.47
CA ALA A 92 23.85 -1.65 -32.95
C ALA A 92 24.38 -2.59 -31.85
N ILE A 93 25.61 -3.11 -32.02
CA ILE A 93 26.25 -3.95 -31.01
C ILE A 93 26.73 -3.13 -29.81
N GLN A 94 27.18 -1.89 -30.03
CA GLN A 94 27.52 -0.98 -28.95
C GLN A 94 26.29 -0.66 -28.09
N HIS A 95 25.16 -0.36 -28.74
CA HIS A 95 23.88 -0.16 -28.07
C HIS A 95 23.48 -1.35 -27.18
N TRP A 96 23.62 -2.58 -27.68
CA TRP A 96 23.39 -3.77 -26.84
C TRP A 96 24.31 -3.82 -25.62
N LYS A 97 25.62 -3.55 -25.77
CA LYS A 97 26.57 -3.56 -24.65
C LYS A 97 26.18 -2.54 -23.57
N ASP A 98 25.71 -1.37 -23.99
CA ASP A 98 25.40 -0.26 -23.09
C ASP A 98 24.04 -0.44 -22.40
N THR A 99 23.01 -0.92 -23.10
CA THR A 99 21.63 -0.99 -22.58
C THR A 99 21.16 -2.41 -22.25
N GLN A 100 21.94 -3.44 -22.57
CA GLN A 100 21.56 -4.85 -22.45
C GLN A 100 20.29 -5.20 -23.24
N HIS A 101 20.06 -4.52 -24.37
CA HIS A 101 18.98 -4.89 -25.27
C HIS A 101 19.43 -5.98 -26.25
N CYS A 102 19.08 -7.23 -25.95
CA CYS A 102 19.67 -8.41 -26.57
C CYS A 102 19.25 -8.71 -28.02
N TYR A 103 18.21 -8.05 -28.54
CA TYR A 103 17.65 -8.38 -29.85
C TYR A 103 17.60 -7.19 -30.80
N SER A 104 18.04 -7.42 -32.02
CA SER A 104 17.97 -6.45 -33.12
C SER A 104 17.45 -7.09 -34.40
N LEU A 105 16.76 -6.32 -35.22
CA LEU A 105 16.20 -6.72 -36.51
C LEU A 105 17.01 -6.09 -37.64
N ASP A 106 17.50 -6.90 -38.58
CA ASP A 106 18.10 -6.41 -39.83
C ASP A 106 17.01 -5.85 -40.76
N PHE A 107 17.18 -4.60 -41.18
CA PHE A 107 16.25 -3.91 -42.07
C PHE A 107 16.17 -4.55 -43.47
N LYS A 108 17.25 -5.18 -43.95
CA LYS A 108 17.30 -5.78 -45.30
C LYS A 108 16.68 -7.16 -45.33
N THR A 109 17.07 -8.03 -44.40
CA THR A 109 16.67 -9.45 -44.41
C THR A 109 15.48 -9.75 -43.51
N GLN A 110 15.06 -8.80 -42.67
CA GLN A 110 14.04 -8.99 -41.62
C GLN A 110 14.36 -10.14 -40.67
N GLN A 111 15.64 -10.52 -40.58
CA GLN A 111 16.12 -11.52 -39.64
C GLN A 111 16.42 -10.87 -38.29
N ILE A 112 16.11 -11.60 -37.22
CA ILE A 112 16.38 -11.14 -35.86
C ILE A 112 17.69 -11.76 -35.42
N TRP A 113 18.59 -10.93 -34.90
CA TRP A 113 19.84 -11.34 -34.31
C TRP A 113 19.75 -11.33 -32.78
N ASP A 114 20.16 -12.42 -32.16
CA ASP A 114 20.38 -12.52 -30.72
C ASP A 114 21.86 -12.22 -30.41
N TYR A 115 22.11 -11.14 -29.69
CA TYR A 115 23.45 -10.75 -29.28
C TYR A 115 24.03 -11.64 -28.17
N VAL A 116 23.19 -12.30 -27.37
CA VAL A 116 23.64 -13.18 -26.27
C VAL A 116 24.01 -14.56 -26.82
N GLY A 117 23.12 -15.15 -27.63
CA GLY A 117 23.33 -16.43 -28.29
C GLY A 117 24.18 -16.38 -29.56
N ASP A 118 24.66 -15.19 -29.97
CA ASP A 118 25.44 -14.91 -31.19
C ASP A 118 24.93 -15.67 -32.44
N SER A 119 23.61 -15.68 -32.61
CA SER A 119 22.94 -16.44 -33.66
C SER A 119 21.68 -15.73 -34.17
N TYR A 120 21.24 -16.12 -35.36
CA TYR A 120 19.95 -15.67 -35.89
C TYR A 120 18.81 -16.45 -35.23
N VAL A 121 17.78 -15.72 -34.79
CA VAL A 121 16.55 -16.32 -34.28
C VAL A 121 15.73 -16.83 -35.46
N HIS A 122 15.50 -18.15 -35.51
CA HIS A 122 14.64 -18.78 -36.50
C HIS A 122 13.18 -18.38 -36.27
N ARG A 123 12.57 -17.69 -37.25
CA ARG A 123 11.14 -17.41 -37.26
C ARG A 123 10.41 -18.61 -37.88
N LEU A 124 9.58 -19.31 -37.11
CA LEU A 124 8.72 -20.42 -37.56
C LEU A 124 7.65 -20.02 -38.62
N ASN A 125 7.53 -18.73 -38.98
CA ASN A 125 6.46 -18.21 -39.83
C ASN A 125 6.89 -17.89 -41.27
N GLN A 126 8.01 -18.44 -41.76
CA GLN A 126 8.48 -18.21 -43.13
C GLN A 126 7.93 -19.20 -44.17
N ASP A 127 7.03 -20.12 -43.75
CA ASP A 127 6.44 -21.13 -44.62
C ASP A 127 5.05 -20.77 -45.17
N GLN A 128 4.42 -19.67 -44.75
CA GLN A 128 3.04 -19.36 -45.16
C GLN A 128 2.89 -18.57 -46.48
N SER A 129 3.98 -18.15 -47.12
CA SER A 129 3.93 -17.42 -48.42
C SER A 129 4.51 -18.20 -49.61
N LYS A 130 4.82 -19.49 -49.43
CA LYS A 130 5.25 -20.41 -50.51
C LYS A 130 4.52 -21.75 -50.47
N ILE A 131 3.22 -21.74 -50.16
CA ILE A 131 2.36 -22.91 -50.38
C ILE A 131 1.60 -22.72 -51.69
N ASP A 132 2.32 -22.86 -52.80
CA ASP A 132 1.81 -23.55 -53.97
C ASP A 132 2.99 -24.01 -54.83
N GLY A 133 3.03 -25.32 -55.13
CA GLY A 133 4.09 -25.93 -55.93
C GLY A 133 4.84 -27.05 -55.23
N LYS A 134 4.23 -28.26 -55.26
CA LYS A 134 4.89 -29.56 -55.45
C LYS A 134 6.29 -29.69 -54.82
N LEU A 135 6.32 -30.25 -53.61
CA LEU A 135 7.56 -30.71 -52.96
C LEU A 135 8.14 -31.91 -53.72
N GLU A 136 8.81 -31.66 -54.85
CA GLU A 136 9.76 -32.61 -55.43
C GLU A 136 11.01 -32.61 -54.55
N MET A 137 11.08 -33.59 -53.67
CA MET A 137 12.27 -33.91 -52.88
C MET A 137 13.36 -34.46 -53.80
N ASN A 138 13.99 -33.57 -54.57
CA ASN A 138 15.20 -33.86 -55.30
C ASN A 138 16.33 -34.05 -54.29
N PHE A 139 16.58 -35.31 -53.89
CA PHE A 139 17.88 -35.70 -53.39
C PHE A 139 18.89 -35.46 -54.50
N ARG A 140 19.59 -34.31 -54.44
CA ARG A 140 20.80 -34.12 -55.22
C ARG A 140 21.82 -35.16 -54.74
N CYS A 141 21.99 -36.17 -55.56
CA CYS A 141 23.13 -37.08 -55.51
C CYS A 141 24.41 -36.24 -55.57
N MET A 142 25.11 -36.13 -54.45
CA MET A 142 26.47 -35.63 -54.41
C MET A 142 27.41 -36.81 -54.67
N SER A 143 27.74 -37.03 -55.93
CA SER A 143 28.92 -37.82 -56.30
C SER A 143 29.97 -36.87 -56.85
N LEU A 144 31.08 -36.81 -56.11
CA LEU A 144 32.33 -36.19 -56.51
C LEU A 144 32.90 -37.03 -57.66
N GLU A 145 33.10 -36.39 -58.82
CA GLU A 145 33.76 -36.90 -60.04
C GLU A 145 33.18 -38.16 -60.72
N GLY A 146 32.71 -38.00 -61.97
CA GLY A 146 32.54 -39.10 -62.92
C GLY A 146 31.15 -39.18 -63.56
N ASP A 147 31.14 -39.03 -64.89
CA ASP A 147 30.02 -39.08 -65.83
C ASP A 147 29.07 -40.28 -65.61
N CYS A 148 27.75 -40.07 -65.49
CA CYS A 148 26.75 -41.15 -65.49
C CYS A 148 25.64 -40.84 -66.50
N ARG A 149 25.81 -41.35 -67.72
CA ARG A 149 24.74 -41.47 -68.72
C ARG A 149 24.06 -42.83 -68.56
N THR A 150 22.74 -42.78 -68.42
CA THR A 150 21.80 -43.91 -68.47
C THR A 150 21.68 -44.73 -67.18
N CYS A 151 20.87 -44.24 -66.24
CA CYS A 151 20.26 -45.09 -65.24
C CYS A 151 18.90 -45.57 -65.80
N GLU A 152 18.90 -46.76 -66.42
CA GLU A 152 17.66 -47.50 -66.67
C GLU A 152 17.25 -48.19 -65.35
N CYS A 153 16.43 -47.50 -64.56
CA CYS A 153 15.76 -48.10 -63.42
C CYS A 153 14.54 -48.90 -63.91
N HIS A 154 14.73 -50.22 -64.02
CA HIS A 154 13.70 -51.22 -64.21
C HIS A 154 12.52 -51.00 -63.23
N GLU A 155 11.29 -50.94 -63.75
CA GLU A 155 10.03 -50.65 -63.02
C GLU A 155 9.58 -51.75 -62.03
N ASP A 156 10.42 -52.72 -61.67
CA ASP A 156 10.00 -53.94 -60.94
C ASP A 156 10.39 -53.96 -59.44
N LEU A 157 10.82 -52.82 -58.87
CA LEU A 157 11.19 -52.68 -57.45
C LEU A 157 10.21 -51.83 -56.62
N GLY A 158 9.08 -51.40 -57.19
CA GLY A 158 8.11 -50.54 -56.50
C GLY A 158 7.49 -51.19 -55.25
N ILE A 159 7.38 -52.52 -55.21
CA ILE A 159 6.79 -53.25 -54.08
C ILE A 159 7.82 -53.50 -52.97
N ASP A 160 9.07 -53.82 -53.31
CA ASP A 160 10.14 -54.08 -52.34
C ASP A 160 10.61 -52.78 -51.63
N GLY A 161 10.68 -51.67 -52.38
CA GLY A 161 10.94 -50.34 -51.81
C GLY A 161 9.81 -49.83 -50.91
N ALA A 162 8.54 -50.09 -51.25
CA ALA A 162 7.40 -49.73 -50.41
C ALA A 162 7.35 -50.57 -49.11
N LEU A 163 7.69 -51.86 -49.18
CA LEU A 163 7.81 -52.73 -48.02
C LEU A 163 8.97 -52.30 -47.10
N PHE A 164 10.12 -51.95 -47.67
CA PHE A 164 11.24 -51.43 -46.90
C PHE A 164 10.90 -50.10 -46.21
N ASN A 165 10.28 -49.16 -46.93
CA ASN A 165 9.82 -47.89 -46.36
C ASN A 165 8.80 -48.09 -45.24
N SER A 166 7.82 -48.99 -45.41
CA SER A 166 6.86 -49.32 -44.35
C SER A 166 7.52 -49.88 -43.09
N LYS A 167 8.59 -50.69 -43.25
CA LYS A 167 9.35 -51.20 -42.12
C LYS A 167 10.17 -50.12 -41.43
N VAL A 168 10.73 -49.17 -42.18
CA VAL A 168 11.45 -48.01 -41.63
C VAL A 168 10.48 -47.09 -40.89
N GLU A 169 9.29 -46.82 -41.44
CA GLU A 169 8.25 -46.04 -40.76
C GLU A 169 7.81 -46.69 -39.45
N ALA A 170 7.59 -48.01 -39.43
CA ALA A 170 7.26 -48.72 -38.18
C ALA A 170 8.36 -48.59 -37.12
N ILE A 171 9.64 -48.67 -37.51
CA ILE A 171 10.78 -48.47 -36.60
C ILE A 171 10.84 -47.03 -36.08
N VAL A 172 10.57 -46.04 -36.94
CA VAL A 172 10.52 -44.63 -36.55
C VAL A 172 9.37 -44.37 -35.58
N ASP A 173 8.21 -44.98 -35.79
CA ASP A 173 7.06 -44.87 -34.89
C ASP A 173 7.34 -45.53 -33.53
N GLU A 174 7.97 -46.70 -33.52
CA GLU A 174 8.42 -47.34 -32.27
C GLU A 174 9.45 -46.48 -31.52
N TYR A 175 10.41 -45.91 -32.24
CA TYR A 175 11.40 -45.01 -31.66
C TYR A 175 10.75 -43.74 -31.09
N ASN A 176 9.79 -43.15 -31.81
CA ASN A 176 9.03 -41.98 -31.34
C ASN A 176 8.19 -42.32 -30.11
N CYS A 177 7.57 -43.50 -30.05
CA CYS A 177 6.84 -43.98 -28.88
C CYS A 177 7.78 -44.14 -27.66
N LEU A 178 8.97 -44.73 -27.86
CA LEU A 178 9.97 -44.88 -26.80
C LEU A 178 10.48 -43.52 -26.32
N LEU A 179 10.77 -42.60 -27.24
CA LEU A 179 11.19 -41.24 -26.91
C LEU A 179 10.11 -40.48 -26.13
N ALA A 180 8.85 -40.57 -26.55
CA ALA A 180 7.72 -39.97 -25.86
C ALA A 180 7.55 -40.54 -24.43
N SER A 181 7.66 -41.86 -24.27
CA SER A 181 7.62 -42.52 -22.96
C SER A 181 8.77 -42.06 -22.05
N GLN A 182 9.97 -41.94 -22.60
CA GLN A 182 11.13 -41.45 -21.87
C GLN A 182 10.94 -39.99 -21.41
N LEU A 183 10.46 -39.12 -22.30
CA LEU A 183 10.19 -37.70 -21.99
C LEU A 183 9.07 -37.56 -20.95
N GLU A 184 8.04 -38.38 -21.03
CA GLU A 184 6.94 -38.39 -20.06
C GLU A 184 7.43 -38.82 -18.66
N THR A 185 8.30 -39.83 -18.60
CA THR A 185 8.91 -40.26 -17.33
C THR A 185 9.79 -39.16 -16.73
N GLN A 186 10.57 -38.46 -17.55
CA GLN A 186 11.36 -37.31 -17.09
C GLN A 186 10.48 -36.16 -16.63
N ARG A 187 9.39 -35.85 -17.36
CA ARG A 187 8.42 -34.82 -16.99
C ARG A 187 7.83 -35.11 -15.60
N GLN A 188 7.35 -36.33 -15.38
CA GLN A 188 6.78 -36.75 -14.10
C GLN A 188 7.79 -36.66 -12.95
N TYR A 189 9.04 -37.08 -13.19
CA TYR A 189 10.12 -36.97 -12.21
C TYR A 189 10.35 -35.51 -11.80
N TYR A 190 10.58 -34.60 -12.74
CA TYR A 190 10.83 -33.20 -12.40
C TYR A 190 9.60 -32.50 -11.81
N GLU A 191 8.39 -32.85 -12.25
CA GLU A 191 7.17 -32.36 -11.61
C GLU A 191 7.07 -32.79 -10.14
N SER A 192 7.40 -34.05 -9.83
CA SER A 192 7.43 -34.53 -8.44
C SER A 192 8.46 -33.80 -7.58
N VAL A 193 9.67 -33.57 -8.10
CA VAL A 193 10.73 -32.83 -7.39
C VAL A 193 10.31 -31.38 -7.17
N LEU A 194 9.67 -30.75 -8.15
CA LEU A 194 9.16 -29.38 -8.02
C LEU A 194 8.05 -29.29 -6.97
N VAL A 195 7.13 -30.25 -6.94
CA VAL A 195 6.05 -30.30 -5.93
C VAL A 195 6.63 -30.53 -4.53
N GLU A 196 7.59 -31.45 -4.37
CA GLU A 196 8.24 -31.69 -3.08
C GLU A 196 9.02 -30.46 -2.59
N ALA A 197 9.80 -29.83 -3.46
CA ALA A 197 10.54 -28.61 -3.15
C ALA A 197 9.58 -27.48 -2.75
N LYS A 198 8.49 -27.29 -3.50
CA LYS A 198 7.45 -26.30 -3.19
C LYS A 198 6.79 -26.59 -1.84
N SER A 199 6.37 -27.84 -1.59
CA SER A 199 5.75 -28.25 -0.33
C SER A 199 6.66 -28.02 0.87
N LYS A 200 7.96 -28.31 0.73
CA LYS A 200 8.96 -28.08 1.78
C LYS A 200 9.15 -26.60 2.10
N VAL A 201 9.19 -25.75 1.06
CA VAL A 201 9.26 -24.30 1.22
C VAL A 201 7.97 -23.77 1.87
N GLU A 202 6.80 -24.21 1.42
CA GLU A 202 5.51 -23.83 1.99
C GLU A 202 5.39 -24.23 3.47
N SER A 203 5.80 -25.45 3.84
CA SER A 203 5.84 -25.90 5.24
C SER A 203 6.78 -25.04 6.09
N SER A 204 7.99 -24.76 5.60
CA SER A 204 8.96 -23.92 6.31
C SER A 204 8.47 -22.48 6.48
N ILE A 205 7.79 -21.92 5.47
CA ILE A 205 7.18 -20.59 5.55
C ILE A 205 6.04 -20.62 6.57
N SER A 206 5.15 -21.61 6.50
CA SER A 206 4.02 -21.74 7.43
C SER A 206 4.49 -21.84 8.88
N GLU A 207 5.51 -22.65 9.16
CA GLU A 207 6.08 -22.75 10.50
C GLU A 207 6.72 -21.44 10.99
N ALA A 208 7.44 -20.74 10.11
CA ALA A 208 8.05 -19.46 10.46
C ALA A 208 6.98 -18.38 10.74
N VAL A 209 5.91 -18.36 9.95
CA VAL A 209 4.76 -17.46 10.13
C VAL A 209 4.03 -17.76 11.43
N GLU A 210 3.73 -19.02 11.75
CA GLU A 210 3.10 -19.38 13.02
C GLU A 210 3.97 -19.02 14.22
N LYS A 211 5.27 -19.28 14.17
CA LYS A 211 6.21 -18.89 15.25
C LYS A 211 6.27 -17.37 15.45
N ALA A 212 6.32 -16.60 14.36
CA ALA A 212 6.31 -15.15 14.43
C ALA A 212 4.97 -14.61 14.97
N ALA A 213 3.84 -15.18 14.53
CA ALA A 213 2.52 -14.80 14.99
C ALA A 213 2.32 -15.12 16.48
N THR A 214 2.70 -16.32 16.92
CA THR A 214 2.57 -16.74 18.33
C THR A 214 3.49 -15.94 19.25
N SER A 215 4.74 -15.66 18.84
CA SER A 215 5.64 -14.77 19.60
C SER A 215 5.07 -13.36 19.72
N GLY A 216 4.62 -12.77 18.60
CA GLY A 216 4.05 -11.42 18.60
C GLY A 216 2.75 -11.32 19.41
N MET A 217 1.91 -12.36 19.39
CA MET A 217 0.73 -12.44 20.25
C MET A 217 1.10 -12.52 21.73
N GLN A 218 2.13 -13.28 22.09
CA GLN A 218 2.59 -13.37 23.48
C GLN A 218 3.18 -12.05 23.97
N ASP A 219 3.96 -11.36 23.13
CA ASP A 219 4.53 -10.05 23.47
C ASP A 219 3.42 -9.00 23.69
N MET A 220 2.43 -8.96 22.79
CA MET A 220 1.25 -8.11 22.94
C MET A 220 0.45 -8.44 24.20
N GLN A 221 0.29 -9.72 24.53
CA GLN A 221 -0.41 -10.15 25.73
C GLN A 221 0.33 -9.71 27.01
N ASN A 222 1.66 -9.82 27.04
CA ASN A 222 2.49 -9.39 28.16
C ASN A 222 2.44 -7.86 28.35
N GLU A 223 2.48 -7.09 27.26
CA GLU A 223 2.34 -5.63 27.34
C GLU A 223 0.93 -5.22 27.81
N LEU A 224 -0.12 -5.90 27.35
CA LEU A 224 -1.48 -5.66 27.85
C LEU A 224 -1.59 -5.95 29.35
N GLU A 225 -1.03 -7.06 29.82
CA GLU A 225 -1.01 -7.40 31.24
C GLU A 225 -0.32 -6.30 32.06
N LYS A 226 0.87 -5.86 31.64
CA LYS A 226 1.60 -4.76 32.27
C LYS A 226 0.78 -3.47 32.33
N TYR A 227 0.17 -3.04 31.23
CA TYR A 227 -0.68 -1.83 31.23
C TYR A 227 -1.91 -2.00 32.14
N THR A 228 -2.47 -3.19 32.25
CA THR A 228 -3.59 -3.44 33.18
C THR A 228 -3.16 -3.35 34.63
N GLU A 229 -1.97 -3.84 34.98
CA GLU A 229 -1.39 -3.72 36.32
C GLU A 229 -1.13 -2.25 36.69
N GLU A 230 -0.47 -1.49 35.79
CA GLU A 230 -0.22 -0.06 35.98
C GLU A 230 -1.53 0.72 36.18
N ARG A 231 -2.54 0.43 35.35
CA ARG A 231 -3.87 1.04 35.48
C ARG A 231 -4.50 0.72 36.84
N ASN A 232 -4.41 -0.53 37.30
CA ASN A 232 -4.97 -0.94 38.58
C ASN A 232 -4.24 -0.27 39.75
N ALA A 233 -2.91 -0.16 39.69
CA ALA A 233 -2.11 0.53 40.69
C ALA A 233 -2.47 2.03 40.77
N ILE A 234 -2.61 2.70 39.62
CA ILE A 234 -3.06 4.10 39.56
C ILE A 234 -4.47 4.25 40.12
N ALA A 235 -5.39 3.34 39.80
CA ALA A 235 -6.75 3.36 40.33
C ALA A 235 -6.77 3.22 41.86
N GLU A 236 -5.95 2.35 42.42
CA GLU A 236 -5.81 2.18 43.87
C GLU A 236 -5.28 3.45 44.54
N VAL A 237 -4.22 4.05 43.98
CA VAL A 237 -3.66 5.31 44.49
C VAL A 237 -4.69 6.43 44.42
N ASN A 238 -5.40 6.56 43.29
CA ASN A 238 -6.46 7.56 43.13
C ASN A 238 -7.57 7.37 44.16
N GLN A 239 -8.00 6.12 44.42
CA GLN A 239 -9.00 5.83 45.45
C GLN A 239 -8.52 6.23 46.85
N LYS A 240 -7.26 5.97 47.19
CA LYS A 240 -6.65 6.39 48.47
C LYS A 240 -6.60 7.93 48.58
N LEU A 241 -6.23 8.63 47.51
CA LEU A 241 -6.19 10.09 47.47
C LEU A 241 -7.57 10.71 47.65
N ILE A 242 -8.61 10.18 47.00
CA ILE A 242 -9.99 10.65 47.15
C ILE A 242 -10.46 10.51 48.60
N LYS A 243 -10.21 9.35 49.22
CA LYS A 243 -10.54 9.13 50.65
C LYS A 243 -9.80 10.10 51.56
N ASN A 244 -8.50 10.30 51.34
CA ASN A 244 -7.71 11.25 52.11
C ASN A 244 -8.24 12.69 51.94
N GLN A 245 -8.59 13.08 50.71
CA GLN A 245 -9.16 14.40 50.43
C GLN A 245 -10.47 14.61 51.18
N GLU A 246 -11.33 13.60 51.26
CA GLU A 246 -12.59 13.66 52.02
C GLU A 246 -12.35 13.79 53.53
N ILE A 247 -11.40 13.02 54.08
CA ILE A 247 -11.01 13.14 55.50
C ILE A 247 -10.52 14.56 55.81
N TRP A 248 -9.67 15.13 54.96
CA TRP A 248 -9.18 16.49 55.16
C TRP A 248 -10.27 17.54 55.03
N ARG A 249 -11.19 17.40 54.06
CA ARG A 249 -12.36 18.29 53.96
C ARG A 249 -13.19 18.28 55.24
N ASN A 250 -13.43 17.11 55.82
CA ASN A 250 -14.19 16.99 57.06
C ASN A 250 -13.43 17.62 58.25
N LYS A 251 -12.12 17.37 58.37
CA LYS A 251 -11.29 17.98 59.42
C LYS A 251 -11.24 19.50 59.34
N VAL A 252 -11.16 20.06 58.14
CA VAL A 252 -11.20 21.52 57.93
C VAL A 252 -12.55 22.05 58.37
N LYS A 253 -13.65 21.42 57.94
CA LYS A 253 -15.00 21.83 58.33
C LYS A 253 -15.21 21.79 59.86
N GLU A 254 -14.77 20.72 60.52
CA GLU A 254 -14.84 20.61 61.99
C GLU A 254 -13.98 21.66 62.70
N ALA A 255 -12.83 22.04 62.13
CA ALA A 255 -12.00 23.11 62.67
C ALA A 255 -12.65 24.49 62.51
N GLU A 256 -13.21 24.78 61.32
CA GLU A 256 -13.96 26.01 61.06
C GLU A 256 -15.17 26.14 61.99
N GLU A 257 -15.92 25.05 62.21
CA GLU A 257 -17.07 25.05 63.12
C GLU A 257 -16.64 25.29 64.58
N ARG A 258 -15.54 24.68 65.04
CA ARG A 258 -14.98 24.91 66.39
C ARG A 258 -14.51 26.35 66.57
N GLU A 259 -13.79 26.89 65.58
CA GLU A 259 -13.31 28.27 65.62
C GLU A 259 -14.49 29.26 65.61
N ALA A 260 -15.49 29.03 64.75
CA ALA A 260 -16.70 29.85 64.71
C ALA A 260 -17.48 29.81 66.03
N ALA A 261 -17.58 28.65 66.69
CA ALA A 261 -18.20 28.53 68.01
C ALA A 261 -17.41 29.29 69.09
N SER A 262 -16.07 29.18 69.07
CA SER A 262 -15.21 29.92 70.00
C SER A 262 -15.31 31.43 69.79
N ILE A 263 -15.31 31.90 68.55
CA ILE A 263 -15.48 33.32 68.22
C ILE A 263 -16.85 33.83 68.70
N LYS A 264 -17.93 33.06 68.51
CA LYS A 264 -19.26 33.42 69.02
C LYS A 264 -19.25 33.59 70.55
N LEU A 265 -18.67 32.64 71.26
CA LEU A 265 -18.57 32.69 72.73
C LEU A 265 -17.71 33.88 73.20
N MET A 266 -16.60 34.17 72.53
CA MET A 266 -15.78 35.35 72.84
C MET A 266 -16.52 36.65 72.57
N ASN A 267 -17.29 36.74 71.47
CA ASN A 267 -18.11 37.91 71.17
C ASN A 267 -19.24 38.10 72.19
N GLU A 268 -19.92 37.04 72.61
CA GLU A 268 -20.92 37.09 73.68
C GLU A 268 -20.29 37.61 74.99
N ARG A 269 -19.08 37.15 75.33
CA ARG A 269 -18.36 37.64 76.51
C ARG A 269 -17.92 39.09 76.39
N ILE A 270 -17.50 39.53 75.20
CA ILE A 270 -17.17 40.94 74.94
C ILE A 270 -18.41 41.80 75.12
N LEU A 271 -19.57 41.40 74.58
CA LEU A 271 -20.82 42.14 74.73
C LEU A 271 -21.25 42.28 76.19
N ASP A 272 -21.17 41.20 76.97
CA ASP A 272 -21.43 41.21 78.42
C ASP A 272 -20.47 42.16 79.17
N LEU A 273 -19.17 42.11 78.88
CA LEU A 273 -18.18 43.00 79.49
C LEU A 273 -18.39 44.47 79.06
N GLU A 274 -18.75 44.72 77.81
CA GLU A 274 -19.10 46.06 77.32
C GLU A 274 -20.34 46.62 78.02
N GLU A 275 -21.36 45.79 78.28
CA GLU A 275 -22.54 46.16 79.05
C GLU A 275 -22.20 46.49 80.50
N GLN A 276 -21.38 45.66 81.16
CA GLN A 276 -20.88 45.95 82.51
C GLN A 276 -20.10 47.27 82.57
N ILE A 277 -19.25 47.56 81.57
CA ILE A 277 -18.53 48.84 81.50
C ILE A 277 -19.50 50.01 81.30
N ARG A 278 -20.54 49.85 80.47
CA ARG A 278 -21.59 50.87 80.29
C ARG A 278 -22.32 51.15 81.61
N ASP A 279 -22.70 50.13 82.35
CA ASP A 279 -23.39 50.28 83.64
C ASP A 279 -22.52 51.00 84.68
N ILE A 280 -21.24 50.60 84.79
CA ILE A 280 -20.28 51.27 85.67
C ILE A 280 -20.10 52.74 85.27
N LYS A 281 -20.04 53.04 83.97
CA LYS A 281 -19.92 54.41 83.47
C LYS A 281 -21.14 55.25 83.86
N ILE A 282 -22.35 54.71 83.69
CA ILE A 282 -23.60 55.38 84.09
C ILE A 282 -23.61 55.62 85.61
N PHE A 283 -23.22 54.62 86.40
CA PHE A 283 -23.12 54.75 87.85
C PHE A 283 -22.13 55.86 88.27
N LEU A 284 -20.94 55.91 87.68
CA LEU A 284 -19.94 56.94 87.95
C LEU A 284 -20.39 58.33 87.51
N GLU A 285 -21.10 58.44 86.38
CA GLU A 285 -21.70 59.72 85.94
C GLU A 285 -22.78 60.18 86.90
N ALA A 286 -23.67 59.28 87.35
CA ALA A 286 -24.67 59.57 88.36
C ALA A 286 -24.05 59.99 89.70
N GLN A 287 -22.95 59.34 90.11
CA GLN A 287 -22.23 59.73 91.33
C GLN A 287 -21.57 61.11 91.18
N LYS A 288 -20.93 61.40 90.04
CA LYS A 288 -20.36 62.72 89.75
C LYS A 288 -21.42 63.83 89.69
N THR A 289 -22.62 63.56 89.18
CA THR A 289 -23.71 64.54 89.20
C THR A 289 -24.23 64.78 90.61
N ILE A 290 -24.36 63.73 91.43
CA ILE A 290 -24.72 63.86 92.85
C ILE A 290 -23.65 64.62 93.65
N ASP A 291 -22.36 64.36 93.41
CA ASP A 291 -21.26 65.06 94.08
C ASP A 291 -21.21 66.54 93.67
N LYS A 292 -21.38 66.85 92.36
CA LYS A 292 -21.55 68.23 91.88
C LYS A 292 -22.78 68.92 92.46
N MET A 293 -23.88 68.18 92.67
CA MET A 293 -25.10 68.69 93.29
C MET A 293 -24.96 68.85 94.81
N SER A 294 -24.09 68.09 95.48
CA SER A 294 -23.80 68.26 96.91
C SER A 294 -22.94 69.49 97.20
N ASP A 295 -22.07 69.90 96.27
CA ASP A 295 -21.32 71.17 96.37
C ASP A 295 -22.17 72.41 96.03
N SER A 296 -23.33 72.24 95.40
CA SER A 296 -24.32 73.30 95.16
C SER A 296 -25.54 73.13 96.08
N ASN A 297 -25.49 73.73 97.27
CA ASN A 297 -26.57 73.75 98.26
C ASN A 297 -28.00 73.69 97.67
N GLY A 298 -28.71 72.58 97.90
CA GLY A 298 -30.18 72.51 97.81
C GLY A 298 -30.75 71.21 97.27
N ILE A 299 -30.87 70.17 98.11
CA ILE A 299 -31.70 68.98 97.83
C ILE A 299 -33.18 69.38 97.87
N LYS A 300 -33.94 69.22 96.77
CA LYS A 300 -35.39 68.89 96.80
C LYS A 300 -35.86 68.17 95.52
N GLU A 301 -36.54 67.05 95.77
CA GLU A 301 -37.56 66.38 94.95
C GLU A 301 -37.17 65.79 93.59
N GLY A 302 -37.33 64.45 93.53
CA GLY A 302 -37.01 63.63 92.38
C GLY A 302 -37.89 63.92 91.17
N THR A 303 -37.26 63.85 90.01
CA THR A 303 -37.91 63.56 88.73
C THR A 303 -36.89 62.76 87.91
N VAL A 304 -37.15 61.47 87.71
CA VAL A 304 -36.37 60.63 86.82
C VAL A 304 -36.93 60.81 85.42
N LEU A 305 -36.24 61.58 84.58
CA LEU A 305 -36.52 61.65 83.15
C LEU A 305 -35.75 60.54 82.41
N PRO A 306 -36.35 59.89 81.39
CA PRO A 306 -35.67 58.85 80.63
C PRO A 306 -34.55 59.46 79.79
N VAL A 307 -33.34 58.90 79.88
CA VAL A 307 -32.25 59.19 78.93
C VAL A 307 -32.69 58.68 77.55
N SER A 308 -32.70 59.59 76.58
CA SER A 308 -33.03 59.26 75.19
C SER A 308 -31.90 58.42 74.57
N TYR A 309 -32.27 57.24 74.07
CA TYR A 309 -31.39 56.37 73.31
C TYR A 309 -31.42 56.81 71.84
N GLU A 310 -30.36 57.46 71.34
CA GLU A 310 -30.18 57.65 69.90
C GLU A 310 -29.84 56.29 69.26
N GLN A 311 -30.80 55.73 68.52
CA GLN A 311 -30.57 54.59 67.64
C GLN A 311 -29.91 55.06 66.35
N SER A 312 -28.63 54.76 66.15
CA SER A 312 -27.98 54.85 64.84
C SER A 312 -28.41 53.67 63.95
N LEU A 313 -29.13 53.99 62.86
CA LEU A 313 -29.58 53.08 61.81
C LEU A 313 -28.40 52.35 61.11
N PRO A 314 -28.53 51.06 60.72
CA PRO A 314 -27.56 50.40 59.86
C PRO A 314 -27.66 50.94 58.43
N GLY A 315 -26.53 51.37 57.87
CA GLY A 315 -26.41 51.82 56.49
C GLY A 315 -26.80 50.75 55.47
N ASN A 316 -27.64 51.15 54.54
CA ASN A 316 -28.00 50.43 53.31
C ASN A 316 -26.75 50.08 52.48
N SER A 317 -26.33 48.81 52.42
CA SER A 317 -25.47 48.32 51.34
C SER A 317 -26.31 47.59 50.29
N LYS A 318 -26.51 48.27 49.16
CA LYS A 318 -27.18 47.77 47.96
C LYS A 318 -26.57 46.45 47.48
N ARG A 319 -27.48 45.54 47.12
CA ARG A 319 -27.29 44.38 46.23
C ARG A 319 -26.36 44.69 45.06
N ASN A 320 -25.41 43.79 44.81
CA ASN A 320 -24.94 43.52 43.45
C ASN A 320 -25.10 42.03 43.15
N ARG A 321 -26.23 41.67 42.52
CA ARG A 321 -26.41 40.37 41.85
C ARG A 321 -25.61 40.43 40.56
N LYS A 322 -24.55 39.63 40.43
CA LYS A 322 -24.00 39.27 39.13
C LYS A 322 -24.32 37.81 38.82
N SER A 323 -25.30 37.65 37.94
CA SER A 323 -25.50 36.46 37.12
C SER A 323 -24.30 36.31 36.19
N GLY A 324 -23.70 35.11 36.18
CA GLY A 324 -22.55 34.77 35.34
C GLY A 324 -22.51 33.27 35.09
N ARG A 325 -23.06 32.88 33.95
CA ARG A 325 -23.22 31.52 33.43
C ARG A 325 -21.94 31.07 32.71
N ARG A 326 -21.62 29.76 32.81
CA ARG A 326 -20.91 28.86 31.84
C ARG A 326 -19.51 28.34 32.19
N ARG A 327 -19.46 26.99 32.15
CA ARG A 327 -18.51 26.05 31.50
C ARG A 327 -17.01 26.20 31.84
N ASN A 328 -16.47 25.18 32.51
CA ASN A 328 -15.81 24.06 31.82
C ASN A 328 -16.10 22.76 32.56
#